data_AF-A0AAV4EMH9-F1
#
_entry.id   AF-A0AAV4EMH9-F1
#
_cell.length_a   1.000
_cell.length_b   1.000
_cell.length_c   1.000
_cell.angle_alpha   90.00
_cell.angle_beta   90.00
_cell.angle_gamma   90.00
#
_symmetry.space_group_name_H-M   'P 1'
#
loop_
_entity.id
_entity.type
_entity.pdbx_description
1 polymer ?
#
loop_
_entity_poly.entity_id
_entity_poly.type
_entity_poly.pdbx_seq_one_letter_code
_entity_poly.pdbx_strand_id
1 'polypeptide(L)'
;MWVDGQGDRPVVWRPGFQNRKKMFTVYFNYSGPLVVDILPQDTTMTATYYVQNVFSQVKSAINEQRPKDSTSRTLLLHDNAGPHKAKATTQ
;
A
#
# COMPACT_ATOMS: atom_id res chain seq x y z
N MET A 1 26.67 -19.18 -26.78
CA MET A 1 25.85 -20.29 -27.30
C MET A 1 24.45 -19.75 -27.48
N TRP A 2 24.03 -19.53 -28.72
CA TRP A 2 22.66 -19.10 -29.03
C TRP A 2 21.77 -20.33 -28.97
N VAL A 3 20.72 -20.28 -28.16
CA VAL A 3 19.70 -21.33 -28.09
C VAL A 3 18.64 -20.96 -29.13
N ASP A 4 18.35 -21.89 -30.02
CA ASP A 4 17.28 -21.75 -31.01
C ASP A 4 15.94 -21.55 -30.29
N GLY A 5 15.08 -20.71 -30.87
CA GLY A 5 13.82 -20.27 -30.25
C GLY A 5 12.73 -21.35 -30.13
N GLN A 6 13.12 -22.61 -29.93
CA GLN A 6 12.22 -23.76 -29.80
C GLN A 6 12.16 -24.33 -28.37
N GLY A 7 12.95 -23.81 -27.43
CA GLY A 7 12.89 -24.18 -26.01
C GLY A 7 12.22 -23.12 -25.14
N ASP A 8 11.50 -23.54 -24.10
CA ASP A 8 10.96 -22.63 -23.09
C ASP A 8 12.08 -21.79 -22.48
N ARG A 9 11.86 -20.46 -22.44
CA ARG A 9 12.81 -19.53 -21.80
C ARG A 9 13.00 -19.95 -20.34
N PRO A 10 14.23 -20.20 -19.85
CA PRO A 10 14.43 -20.50 -18.45
C PRO A 10 14.05 -19.28 -17.60
N VAL A 11 13.02 -19.43 -16.78
CA VAL A 11 12.67 -18.47 -15.75
C VAL A 11 13.71 -18.59 -14.65
N VAL A 12 14.67 -17.65 -14.59
CA VAL A 12 15.62 -17.57 -13.47
C VAL A 12 14.88 -17.02 -12.26
N TRP A 13 14.18 -17.89 -11.53
CA TRP A 13 13.57 -17.54 -10.25
C TRP A 13 14.69 -17.37 -9.21
N ARG A 14 14.80 -16.16 -8.64
CA ARG A 14 15.76 -15.85 -7.56
C ARG A 14 15.01 -15.71 -6.22
N PRO A 15 14.74 -16.83 -5.51
CA PRO A 15 13.90 -16.87 -4.31
C PRO A 15 14.34 -15.91 -3.19
N GLY A 16 15.65 -15.80 -2.97
CA GLY A 16 16.18 -15.27 -1.71
C GLY A 16 16.02 -13.76 -1.49
N PHE A 17 15.78 -12.98 -2.54
CA PHE A 17 15.68 -11.52 -2.40
C PHE A 17 14.25 -11.04 -2.08
N GLN A 18 13.22 -11.78 -2.49
CA GLN A 18 11.82 -11.40 -2.25
C GLN A 18 11.43 -11.59 -0.78
N ASN A 19 11.91 -12.68 -0.14
CA ASN A 19 11.58 -13.02 1.26
C ASN A 19 12.20 -12.06 2.29
N ARG A 20 13.04 -11.12 1.86
CA ARG A 20 13.66 -10.10 2.73
C ARG A 20 13.03 -8.71 2.56
N LYS A 21 12.14 -8.53 1.59
CA LYS A 21 11.49 -7.23 1.36
C LYS A 21 10.43 -6.99 2.43
N LYS A 22 10.30 -5.72 2.81
CA LYS A 22 9.17 -5.22 3.60
C LYS A 22 8.43 -4.20 2.75
N MET A 23 7.11 -4.27 2.76
CA MET A 23 6.26 -3.27 2.13
C MET A 23 5.91 -2.22 3.17
N PHE A 24 6.18 -0.95 2.84
CA PHE A 24 5.80 0.19 3.65
C PHE A 24 4.66 0.91 2.96
N THR A 25 3.68 1.36 3.73
CA THR A 25 2.64 2.28 3.25
C THR A 25 2.74 3.57 4.04
N VAL A 26 3.03 4.67 3.34
CA VAL A 26 3.30 5.96 3.96
C VAL A 26 2.27 6.98 3.47
N TYR A 27 1.53 7.55 4.41
CA TYR A 27 0.71 8.73 4.19
C TYR A 27 1.42 9.95 4.72
N PHE A 28 1.34 11.05 3.98
CA PHE A 28 1.95 12.32 4.37
C PHE A 28 1.12 13.48 3.80
N ASN A 29 1.33 14.66 4.35
CA ASN A 29 0.78 15.91 3.83
C ASN A 29 1.91 16.95 3.70
N TYR A 30 1.56 18.22 3.44
CA TYR A 30 2.55 19.29 3.30
C TYR A 30 3.40 19.51 4.55
N SER A 31 2.92 19.12 5.74
CA SER A 31 3.64 19.24 7.01
C SER A 31 4.57 18.05 7.28
N GLY A 32 4.48 16.97 6.48
CA GLY A 32 5.33 15.80 6.62
C GLY A 32 4.56 14.48 6.76
N PRO A 33 5.24 13.41 7.22
CA PRO A 33 4.64 12.08 7.41
C PRO A 33 3.48 12.09 8.42
N LEU A 34 2.43 11.34 8.11
CA LEU A 34 1.21 11.21 8.90
C LEU A 34 1.07 9.80 9.47
N VAL A 35 1.19 8.77 8.63
CA VAL A 35 1.11 7.36 9.02
C VAL A 35 2.16 6.57 8.26
N VAL A 36 2.83 5.65 8.96
CA VAL A 36 3.72 4.65 8.37
C VAL A 36 3.24 3.28 8.84
N ASP A 37 2.73 2.47 7.91
CA ASP A 37 2.42 1.07 8.14
C ASP A 37 3.52 0.18 7.53
N ILE A 38 3.85 -0.90 8.23
CA ILE A 38 4.78 -1.93 7.75
C ILE A 38 3.98 -3.21 7.60
N LEU A 39 3.75 -3.61 6.36
CA LEU A 39 3.00 -4.83 6.08
C LEU A 39 3.72 -6.04 6.69
N PRO A 40 3.01 -6.93 7.42
CA PRO A 40 3.60 -8.14 7.96
C PRO A 40 4.25 -8.99 6.87
N GLN A 41 5.31 -9.70 7.25
CA GLN A 41 6.02 -10.56 6.32
C GLN A 41 5.11 -11.65 5.76
N ASP A 42 5.33 -12.01 4.50
CA ASP A 42 4.59 -13.08 3.81
C ASP A 42 3.06 -12.85 3.79
N THR A 43 2.64 -11.59 3.88
CA THR A 43 1.24 -11.18 3.71
C THR A 43 1.05 -10.28 2.49
N THR A 44 -0.20 -10.14 2.06
CA THR A 44 -0.58 -9.31 0.91
C THR A 44 -1.38 -8.10 1.39
N MET A 45 -1.11 -6.93 0.82
CA MET A 45 -1.95 -5.75 0.99
C MET A 45 -3.32 -6.02 0.36
N THR A 46 -4.31 -6.35 1.18
CA THR A 46 -5.72 -6.52 0.75
C THR A 46 -6.51 -5.25 1.01
N ALA A 47 -7.68 -5.10 0.37
CA ALA A 47 -8.57 -3.98 0.65
C ALA A 47 -8.97 -3.92 2.14
N THR A 48 -9.26 -5.08 2.75
CA THR A 48 -9.60 -5.17 4.16
C THR A 48 -8.45 -4.72 5.04
N TYR A 49 -7.23 -5.21 4.79
CA TYR A 49 -6.05 -4.79 5.54
C TYR A 49 -5.83 -3.28 5.40
N TYR A 50 -5.88 -2.77 4.16
CA TYR A 50 -5.70 -1.37 3.86
C TYR A 50 -6.71 -0.48 4.62
N VAL A 51 -8.00 -0.81 4.59
CA VAL A 51 -9.04 -0.03 5.28
C VAL A 51 -8.91 -0.10 6.80
N GLN A 52 -8.74 -1.31 7.35
CA GLN A 52 -8.77 -1.54 8.80
C GLN A 52 -7.49 -1.12 9.51
N ASN A 53 -6.34 -1.31 8.88
CA ASN A 53 -5.04 -1.06 9.52
C ASN A 53 -4.41 0.25 9.07
N VAL A 54 -4.54 0.64 7.80
CA VAL A 54 -3.86 1.84 7.30
C VAL A 54 -4.81 3.04 7.31
N PHE A 55 -5.95 2.93 6.64
CA PHE A 55 -6.83 4.06 6.39
C PHE A 55 -7.55 4.54 7.66
N SER A 56 -7.85 3.63 8.59
CA SER A 56 -8.36 3.98 9.93
C SER A 56 -7.40 4.89 10.70
N GLN A 57 -6.10 4.57 10.71
CA GLN A 57 -5.06 5.39 11.35
C GLN A 57 -4.94 6.75 10.68
N VAL A 58 -5.00 6.80 9.34
CA VAL A 58 -4.96 8.06 8.59
C VAL A 58 -6.13 8.97 8.97
N LYS A 59 -7.35 8.42 9.06
CA LYS A 59 -8.53 9.19 9.50
C LYS A 59 -8.35 9.74 10.91
N SER A 60 -7.88 8.92 11.85
CA SER A 60 -7.62 9.36 13.22
C SER A 60 -6.56 10.46 13.28
N ALA A 61 -5.44 10.29 12.59
CA ALA A 61 -4.35 11.27 12.57
C ALA A 61 -4.76 12.62 11.95
N ILE A 62 -5.60 12.60 10.91
CA ILE A 62 -6.16 13.84 10.34
C ILE A 62 -7.07 14.54 11.35
N ASN A 63 -7.95 13.80 12.03
CA ASN A 63 -8.86 14.35 13.02
C ASN A 63 -8.09 14.94 14.22
N GLU A 64 -6.98 14.32 14.63
CA GLU A 64 -6.11 14.85 15.70
C GLU A 64 -5.37 16.11 15.28
N GLN A 65 -4.83 16.18 14.05
CA GLN A 65 -4.13 17.37 13.55
C GLN A 65 -5.09 18.53 13.26
N ARG A 66 -6.34 18.23 12.90
CA ARG A 66 -7.34 19.23 12.51
C ARG A 66 -8.71 18.96 13.17
N PRO A 67 -8.82 19.10 14.50
CA PRO A 67 -10.06 18.77 15.22
C PRO A 67 -11.25 19.65 14.84
N LYS A 68 -11.00 20.83 14.23
CA LYS A 68 -12.03 21.77 13.75
C LYS A 68 -12.38 21.60 12.27
N ASP A 69 -11.57 20.89 11.49
CA ASP A 69 -11.87 20.61 10.08
C ASP A 69 -12.46 19.21 9.96
N SER A 70 -13.62 19.12 9.33
CA SER A 70 -14.19 17.83 8.98
C SER A 70 -13.26 17.11 7.99
N THR A 71 -13.08 15.81 8.18
CA THR A 71 -12.41 14.91 7.24
C THR A 71 -13.01 15.00 5.82
N SER A 72 -14.26 15.48 5.68
CA SER A 72 -14.93 15.76 4.40
C SER A 72 -14.22 16.77 3.49
N ARG A 73 -13.33 17.63 4.03
CA ARG A 73 -12.49 18.55 3.24
C ARG A 73 -11.10 18.00 2.92
N THR A 74 -10.82 16.75 3.28
CA THR A 74 -9.54 16.11 2.98
C THR A 74 -9.60 15.45 1.61
N LEU A 75 -8.69 15.85 0.71
CA LEU A 75 -8.50 15.18 -0.57
C LEU A 75 -7.45 14.08 -0.41
N LEU A 76 -7.83 12.86 -0.77
CA LEU A 76 -6.94 11.71 -0.82
C LEU A 76 -6.35 11.56 -2.22
N LEU A 77 -5.02 11.47 -2.32
CA LEU A 77 -4.32 11.11 -3.54
C LEU A 77 -3.57 9.80 -3.33
N HIS A 78 -3.93 8.78 -4.11
CA HIS A 78 -3.22 7.50 -4.20
C HIS A 78 -3.32 6.94 -5.62
N ASP A 79 -2.49 5.96 -5.95
CA ASP A 79 -2.62 5.21 -7.20
C ASP A 79 -3.85 4.28 -7.19
N ASN A 80 -4.17 3.66 -8.33
CA ASN A 80 -5.38 2.85 -8.48
C ASN A 80 -5.09 1.33 -8.37
N ALA A 81 -4.21 0.96 -7.44
CA ALA A 81 -3.98 -0.44 -7.06
C ALA A 81 -5.31 -1.13 -6.67
N GLY A 82 -5.36 -2.47 -6.84
CA GLY A 82 -6.58 -3.27 -6.56
C GLY A 82 -7.21 -2.98 -5.19
N PRO A 83 -6.43 -2.99 -4.08
CA PRO A 83 -6.92 -2.63 -2.75
C PRO A 83 -7.48 -1.20 -2.66
N HIS A 84 -6.90 -0.22 -3.36
CA HIS A 84 -7.28 1.19 -3.27
C HIS A 84 -8.60 1.49 -3.98
N LYS A 85 -8.97 0.70 -4.98
CA LYS A 85 -10.24 0.84 -5.73
C LYS A 85 -11.36 -0.09 -5.28
N ALA A 86 -11.08 -1.01 -4.38
CA ALA A 86 -12.07 -2.00 -3.97
C ALA A 86 -13.29 -1.31 -3.36
N LYS A 87 -14.48 -1.91 -3.50
CA LYS A 87 -15.73 -1.37 -2.93
C LYS A 87 -15.64 -1.16 -1.42
N ALA A 88 -14.84 -1.96 -0.72
CA ALA A 88 -14.59 -1.79 0.72
C ALA A 88 -13.82 -0.50 1.05
N THR A 89 -13.04 0.02 0.09
CA THR A 89 -12.19 1.21 0.23
C THR A 89 -12.92 2.50 -0.16
N THR A 90 -13.83 2.43 -1.14
CA THR A 90 -14.57 3.59 -1.66
C THR A 90 -15.87 3.91 -0.87
N GLN A 91 -15.93 3.60 0.43
CA GLN A 91 -17.12 3.84 1.27
C GLN A 91 -17.11 5.21 1.95
#